data_AF-A0A1I3WKL6-F1
#
_entry.id   AF-A0A1I3WKL6-F1
#
_cell.length_a   1.000
_cell.length_b   1.000
_cell.length_c   1.000
_cell.angle_alpha   90.00
_cell.angle_beta   90.00
_cell.angle_gamma   90.00
#
_symmetry.space_group_name_H-M   'P 1'
#
loop_
_entity.id
_entity.type
_entity.pdbx_description
1 polymer ?
#
loop_
_entity_poly.entity_id
_entity_poly.type
_entity_poly.pdbx_seq_one_letter_code
_entity_poly.pdbx_strand_id
1 'polypeptide(L)'
;MRHLTTLTGAAAITTALLVLPVSAETPEELFEIHCAACHNTGGIGNPGLAPPLNRPAFWQALGDTAPEYLAGVVVSGMTGKLDVQDQMYIGLIMPPVASTTDEELVEIGNWVLQTLGETDGAMTQARLDATREARPSHADLRAMRPSVD
;
A
#
# COMPACT_ATOMS: atom_id res chain seq x y z
N MET A 1 -50.40 -55.04 35.18
CA MET A 1 -49.25 -55.09 34.26
C MET A 1 -48.80 -53.66 34.00
N ARG A 2 -47.51 -53.40 34.26
CA ARG A 2 -46.86 -52.09 34.20
C ARG A 2 -46.80 -51.62 32.74
N HIS A 3 -46.77 -50.31 32.49
CA HIS A 3 -45.58 -49.60 31.99
C HIS A 3 -45.95 -48.15 31.68
N LEU A 4 -45.43 -47.24 32.52
CA LEU A 4 -45.27 -45.82 32.21
C LEU A 4 -44.22 -45.70 31.09
N THR A 5 -44.47 -44.84 30.11
CA THR A 5 -43.47 -44.44 29.12
C THR A 5 -43.33 -42.93 29.17
N THR A 6 -42.25 -42.46 29.79
CA THR A 6 -41.82 -41.06 29.81
C THR A 6 -41.16 -40.72 28.47
N LEU A 7 -41.68 -39.71 27.77
CA LEU A 7 -41.04 -39.12 26.60
C LEU A 7 -40.11 -37.99 27.07
N THR A 8 -38.82 -38.26 27.16
CA THR A 8 -37.79 -37.24 27.38
C THR A 8 -37.47 -36.60 26.02
N GLY A 9 -37.97 -35.38 25.80
CA GLY A 9 -37.61 -34.56 24.64
C GLY A 9 -36.20 -34.00 24.81
N ALA A 10 -35.26 -34.40 23.96
CA ALA A 10 -33.95 -33.77 23.85
C ALA A 10 -34.12 -32.46 23.05
N ALA A 11 -33.98 -31.31 23.73
CA ALA A 11 -33.88 -30.02 23.07
C ALA A 11 -32.49 -29.89 22.45
N ALA A 12 -32.42 -29.94 21.12
CA ALA A 12 -31.19 -29.62 20.39
C ALA A 12 -30.95 -28.10 20.47
N ILE A 13 -29.94 -27.69 21.22
CA ILE A 13 -29.45 -26.31 21.26
C ILE A 13 -28.54 -26.14 20.03
N THR A 14 -29.08 -25.56 18.96
CA THR A 14 -28.31 -25.12 17.80
C THR A 14 -27.61 -23.81 18.15
N THR A 15 -26.32 -23.89 18.46
CA THR A 15 -25.46 -22.71 18.63
C THR A 15 -25.29 -22.04 17.28
N ALA A 16 -26.06 -20.98 17.00
CA ALA A 16 -25.85 -20.12 15.85
C ALA A 16 -24.54 -19.34 16.04
N LEU A 17 -23.50 -19.69 15.28
CA LEU A 17 -22.24 -18.96 15.24
C LEU A 17 -22.51 -17.61 14.55
N LEU A 18 -22.50 -16.53 15.31
CA LEU A 18 -22.64 -15.17 14.81
C LEU A 18 -21.32 -14.79 14.10
N VAL A 19 -21.28 -14.90 12.77
CA VAL A 19 -20.15 -14.41 11.98
C VAL A 19 -20.29 -12.89 11.90
N LEU A 20 -19.55 -12.17 12.73
CA LEU A 20 -19.44 -10.72 12.60
C LEU A 20 -18.60 -10.42 11.34
N PRO A 21 -18.99 -9.44 10.51
CA PRO A 21 -18.17 -9.04 9.40
C PRO A 21 -16.86 -8.45 9.93
N VAL A 22 -15.73 -9.05 9.57
CA VAL A 22 -14.45 -8.34 9.57
C VAL A 22 -14.60 -7.20 8.58
N SER A 23 -14.45 -5.96 9.05
CA SER A 23 -14.41 -4.80 8.15
C SER A 23 -13.05 -4.84 7.45
N ALA A 24 -13.03 -4.65 6.14
CA ALA A 24 -11.78 -4.47 5.41
C ALA A 24 -11.16 -3.13 5.83
N GLU A 25 -9.84 -3.12 6.01
CA GLU A 25 -9.07 -1.91 6.25
C GLU A 25 -9.25 -0.94 5.07
N THR A 26 -9.36 0.35 5.34
CA THR A 26 -9.38 1.38 4.29
C THR A 26 -7.97 1.53 3.67
N PRO A 27 -7.85 2.07 2.44
CA PRO A 27 -6.55 2.33 1.84
C PRO A 27 -5.63 3.24 2.66
N GLU A 28 -6.21 4.17 3.43
CA GLU A 28 -5.47 5.02 4.37
C GLU A 28 -4.94 4.22 5.56
N GLU A 29 -5.77 3.37 6.17
CA GLU A 29 -5.34 2.48 7.27
C GLU A 29 -4.25 1.52 6.82
N LEU A 30 -4.37 0.95 5.62
CA LEU A 30 -3.33 0.12 5.00
C LEU A 30 -2.02 0.90 4.83
N PHE A 31 -2.08 2.16 4.40
CA PHE A 31 -0.89 3.01 4.33
C PHE A 31 -0.27 3.24 5.72
N GLU A 32 -1.09 3.50 6.75
CA GLU A 32 -0.61 3.69 8.12
C GLU A 32 0.07 2.42 8.67
N ILE A 33 -0.46 1.24 8.35
CA ILE A 33 0.13 -0.04 8.77
C ILE A 33 1.46 -0.31 8.05
N HIS A 34 1.52 -0.08 6.73
CA HIS A 34 2.62 -0.58 5.91
C HIS A 34 3.68 0.45 5.54
N CYS A 35 3.34 1.75 5.52
CA CYS A 35 4.19 2.80 4.97
C CYS A 35 4.57 3.86 6.00
N ALA A 36 3.67 4.19 6.94
CA ALA A 36 3.88 5.29 7.89
C ALA A 36 5.04 5.08 8.87
N ALA A 37 5.47 3.84 9.12
CA ALA A 37 6.66 3.59 9.96
C ALA A 37 7.92 4.29 9.43
N CYS A 38 8.02 4.47 8.11
CA CYS A 38 9.11 5.21 7.47
C CYS A 38 8.65 6.57 6.95
N HIS A 39 7.53 6.61 6.23
CA HIS A 39 7.02 7.82 5.56
C HIS A 39 6.15 8.71 6.45
N ASN A 40 5.99 8.36 7.73
CA ASN A 40 5.11 9.00 8.71
C ASN A 40 3.63 9.02 8.30
N THR A 41 2.77 9.31 9.28
CA THR A 41 1.33 9.42 9.07
C THR A 41 1.00 10.45 7.99
N GLY A 42 0.10 10.09 7.09
CA GLY A 42 -0.27 10.93 5.94
C GLY A 42 0.85 11.13 4.91
N GLY A 43 1.95 10.39 5.00
CA GLY A 43 3.05 10.46 4.04
C GLY A 43 3.88 11.73 4.11
N ILE A 44 3.91 12.42 5.26
CA ILE A 44 4.66 13.67 5.46
C ILE A 44 6.19 13.52 5.39
N GLY A 45 6.68 12.28 5.32
CA GLY A 45 8.11 11.96 5.29
C GLY A 45 8.76 12.05 6.66
N ASN A 46 9.97 11.51 6.75
CA ASN A 46 10.82 11.56 7.93
C ASN A 46 12.20 12.10 7.51
N PRO A 47 12.53 13.38 7.82
CA PRO A 47 13.80 13.99 7.41
C PRO A 47 15.01 13.12 7.77
N GLY A 48 15.84 12.80 6.76
CA GLY A 48 17.02 11.94 6.92
C GLY A 48 16.73 10.44 6.93
N LEU A 49 15.47 9.99 6.82
CA LEU A 49 15.10 8.57 6.74
C LEU A 49 14.25 8.23 5.50
N ALA A 50 13.17 8.96 5.26
CA ALA A 50 12.25 8.69 4.16
C ALA A 50 11.71 10.00 3.55
N PRO A 51 11.65 10.13 2.22
CA PRO A 51 11.10 11.32 1.59
C PRO A 51 9.59 11.44 1.82
N PRO A 52 9.04 12.66 1.82
CA PRO A 52 7.59 12.87 1.81
C PRO A 52 6.96 12.30 0.54
N LEU A 53 5.81 11.66 0.71
CA LEU A 53 4.93 11.16 -0.36
C LEU A 53 3.74 12.09 -0.59
N ASN A 54 3.38 12.95 0.36
CA ASN A 54 2.34 13.98 0.22
C ASN A 54 2.82 15.19 -0.61
N ARG A 55 3.34 14.91 -1.81
CA ARG A 55 3.88 15.91 -2.74
C ARG A 55 3.06 15.93 -4.04
N PRO A 56 1.87 16.55 -4.08
CA PRO A 56 1.02 16.57 -5.26
C PRO A 56 1.75 17.00 -6.54
N ALA A 57 2.57 18.06 -6.47
CA ALA A 57 3.34 18.56 -7.61
C ALA A 57 4.29 17.51 -8.21
N PHE A 58 4.92 16.67 -7.37
CA PHE A 58 5.79 15.58 -7.83
C PHE A 58 5.01 14.53 -8.61
N TRP A 59 3.86 14.08 -8.07
CA TRP A 59 3.03 13.07 -8.72
C TRP A 59 2.38 13.59 -9.99
N GLN A 60 1.89 14.83 -9.98
CA GLN A 60 1.32 15.48 -11.16
C GLN A 60 2.36 15.69 -12.26
N ALA A 61 3.61 16.01 -11.92
CA ALA A 61 4.69 16.15 -12.90
C ALA A 61 5.13 14.81 -13.53
N LEU A 62 4.92 13.68 -12.86
CA LEU A 62 5.08 12.35 -13.47
C LEU A 62 3.96 12.05 -14.50
N GLY A 63 2.79 12.67 -14.36
CA GLY A 63 1.65 12.47 -15.24
C GLY A 63 1.28 10.99 -15.40
N ASP A 64 1.08 10.54 -16.64
CA ASP A 64 0.70 9.16 -16.96
C ASP A 64 1.72 8.11 -16.51
N THR A 65 2.96 8.51 -16.22
CA THR A 65 4.00 7.59 -15.74
C THR A 65 3.95 7.38 -14.22
N ALA A 66 3.13 8.14 -13.47
CA ALA A 66 3.06 8.05 -12.02
C ALA A 66 2.71 6.63 -11.50
N PRO A 67 1.72 5.91 -12.07
CA PRO A 67 1.45 4.52 -11.64
C PRO A 67 2.59 3.56 -11.98
N GLU A 68 3.39 3.84 -13.03
CA GLU A 68 4.54 3.00 -13.40
C GLU A 68 5.68 3.20 -12.40
N TYR A 69 5.96 4.47 -12.10
CA TYR A 69 6.95 4.85 -11.12
C TYR A 69 6.62 4.27 -9.75
N LEU A 70 5.38 4.43 -9.28
CA LEU A 70 4.98 3.94 -7.97
C LEU A 70 5.07 2.41 -7.88
N ALA A 71 4.51 1.69 -8.85
CA ALA A 71 4.62 0.23 -8.91
C ALA A 71 6.10 -0.22 -8.91
N GLY A 72 6.94 0.46 -9.70
CA GLY A 72 8.37 0.18 -9.77
C GLY A 72 9.07 0.34 -8.44
N VAL A 73 8.79 1.44 -7.72
CA VAL A 73 9.37 1.72 -6.41
C VAL A 73 8.93 0.69 -5.37
N VAL A 74 7.65 0.31 -5.31
CA VAL A 74 7.20 -0.67 -4.31
C VAL A 74 7.68 -2.10 -4.61
N VAL A 75 7.83 -2.47 -5.89
CA VAL A 75 8.30 -3.79 -6.31
C VAL A 75 9.82 -3.95 -6.23
N SER A 76 10.57 -2.98 -6.75
CA SER A 76 12.04 -3.05 -6.80
C SER A 76 12.71 -2.44 -5.58
N GLY A 77 11.98 -1.65 -4.79
CA GLY A 77 12.57 -0.76 -3.81
C GLY A 77 13.25 0.44 -4.47
N MET A 78 13.98 1.21 -3.66
CA MET A 78 14.71 2.38 -4.11
C MET A 78 15.97 2.57 -3.26
N THR A 79 17.08 2.90 -3.93
CA THR A 79 18.34 3.31 -3.29
C THR A 79 19.02 4.39 -4.11
N GLY A 80 20.10 4.95 -3.59
CA GLY A 80 20.91 5.98 -4.28
C GLY A 80 20.66 7.37 -3.72
N LYS A 81 21.23 8.38 -4.38
CA LYS A 81 21.04 9.78 -3.99
C LYS A 81 19.74 10.30 -4.57
N LEU A 82 18.89 10.89 -3.72
CA LEU A 82 17.72 11.67 -4.11
C LEU A 82 17.85 13.06 -3.49
N ASP A 83 17.59 14.09 -4.30
CA ASP A 83 17.39 15.45 -3.81
C ASP A 83 15.87 15.69 -3.78
N VAL A 84 15.34 16.09 -2.62
CA VAL A 84 13.91 16.34 -2.38
C VAL A 84 13.76 17.55 -1.48
N GLN A 85 13.21 18.66 -1.97
CA GLN A 85 12.96 19.88 -1.19
C GLN A 85 14.22 20.34 -0.43
N ASP A 86 15.32 20.50 -1.15
CA ASP A 86 16.66 20.84 -0.61
C ASP A 86 17.24 19.84 0.41
N GLN A 87 16.57 18.72 0.68
CA GLN A 87 17.08 17.64 1.52
C GLN A 87 17.72 16.56 0.65
N MET A 88 18.96 16.23 1.00
CA MET A 88 19.68 15.12 0.38
C MET A 88 19.38 13.83 1.13
N TYR A 89 18.78 12.88 0.43
CA TYR A 89 18.59 11.50 0.87
C TYR A 89 19.70 10.66 0.22
N ILE A 90 20.73 10.29 0.98
CA ILE A 90 21.89 9.53 0.48
C ILE A 90 22.11 8.26 1.28
N GLY A 91 22.23 7.12 0.59
CA GLY A 91 22.45 5.82 1.22
C GLY A 91 21.20 5.23 1.91
N LEU A 92 20.04 5.87 1.77
CA LEU A 92 18.77 5.37 2.28
C LEU A 92 18.23 4.27 1.35
N ILE A 93 17.67 3.24 1.98
CA ILE A 93 17.17 2.04 1.31
C ILE A 93 15.69 1.92 1.62
N MET A 94 14.85 2.07 0.60
CA MET A 94 13.49 1.56 0.62
C MET A 94 13.55 0.13 0.10
N PRO A 95 13.37 -0.90 0.95
CA PRO A 95 13.32 -2.28 0.46
C PRO A 95 12.06 -2.50 -0.39
N PRO A 96 12.07 -3.51 -1.29
CA PRO A 96 10.85 -4.04 -1.88
C PRO A 96 9.79 -4.29 -0.82
N VAL A 97 8.56 -3.86 -1.08
CA VAL A 97 7.43 -4.07 -0.17
C VAL A 97 7.04 -5.55 -0.23
N ALA A 98 7.09 -6.23 0.91
CA ALA A 98 6.79 -7.67 1.03
C ALA A 98 5.79 -8.00 2.15
N SER A 99 5.35 -7.01 2.93
CA SER A 99 4.54 -7.19 4.14
C SER A 99 3.03 -7.00 3.92
N THR A 100 2.56 -7.08 2.68
CA THR A 100 1.17 -6.80 2.26
C THR A 100 0.80 -7.68 1.07
N THR A 101 -0.48 -7.88 0.81
CA THR A 101 -0.95 -8.58 -0.40
C THR A 101 -0.85 -7.69 -1.64
N ASP A 102 -1.00 -8.28 -2.83
CA ASP A 102 -1.01 -7.50 -4.06
C ASP A 102 -2.25 -6.60 -4.15
N GLU A 103 -3.40 -7.07 -3.67
CA GLU A 103 -4.64 -6.28 -3.61
C GLU A 103 -4.49 -5.06 -2.68
N GLU A 104 -3.98 -5.28 -1.46
CA GLU A 104 -3.71 -4.19 -0.51
C GLU A 104 -2.68 -3.21 -1.08
N LEU A 105 -1.62 -3.70 -1.74
CA LEU A 105 -0.61 -2.84 -2.34
C LEU A 105 -1.20 -1.97 -3.46
N VAL A 106 -2.10 -2.53 -4.28
CA VAL A 106 -2.86 -1.80 -5.29
C VAL A 106 -3.73 -0.71 -4.65
N GLU A 107 -4.44 -1.02 -3.56
CA GLU A 107 -5.25 -0.06 -2.83
C GLU A 107 -4.42 1.08 -2.23
N ILE A 108 -3.32 0.76 -1.55
CA ILE A 108 -2.37 1.75 -1.02
C ILE A 108 -1.84 2.64 -2.14
N GLY A 109 -1.41 2.04 -3.25
CA GLY A 109 -0.83 2.81 -4.35
C GLY A 109 -1.84 3.77 -4.99
N ASN A 110 -3.11 3.35 -5.10
CA ASN A 110 -4.17 4.24 -5.55
C ASN A 110 -4.42 5.39 -4.55
N TRP A 111 -4.39 5.13 -3.25
CA TRP A 111 -4.50 6.19 -2.24
C TRP A 111 -3.33 7.17 -2.30
N VAL A 112 -2.10 6.69 -2.50
CA VAL A 112 -0.93 7.56 -2.70
C VAL A 112 -1.11 8.43 -3.95
N LEU A 113 -1.54 7.87 -5.08
CA LEU A 113 -1.68 8.63 -6.34
C LEU A 113 -2.85 9.62 -6.32
N GLN A 114 -4.01 9.21 -5.79
CA GLN A 114 -5.25 9.95 -5.89
C GLN A 114 -5.43 10.91 -4.71
N THR A 115 -5.11 10.46 -3.49
CA THR A 115 -5.26 11.28 -2.28
C THR A 115 -4.02 12.15 -2.06
N LEU A 116 -2.84 11.54 -1.94
CA LEU A 116 -1.60 12.30 -1.65
C LEU A 116 -1.03 13.02 -2.88
N GLY A 117 -1.25 12.43 -4.06
CA GLY A 117 -0.77 12.94 -5.34
C GLY A 117 -1.75 13.86 -6.04
N GLU A 118 -3.02 13.86 -5.66
CA GLU A 118 -4.10 14.60 -6.34
C GLU A 118 -4.07 14.35 -7.86
N THR A 119 -3.87 13.08 -8.26
CA THR A 119 -3.83 12.66 -9.66
C THR A 119 -5.02 11.74 -9.98
N ASP A 120 -5.36 11.64 -11.26
CA ASP A 120 -6.30 10.62 -11.76
C ASP A 120 -5.60 9.28 -12.07
N GLY A 121 -4.33 9.12 -11.65
CA GLY A 121 -3.53 7.94 -11.88
C GLY A 121 -4.06 6.74 -11.08
N ALA A 122 -4.09 5.57 -11.72
CA ALA A 122 -4.49 4.33 -11.08
C ALA A 122 -3.41 3.25 -11.22
N MET A 123 -2.98 2.70 -10.09
CA MET A 123 -2.21 1.46 -10.06
C MET A 123 -3.19 0.29 -10.18
N THR A 124 -2.98 -0.56 -11.17
CA THR A 124 -3.83 -1.74 -11.42
C THR A 124 -3.06 -3.02 -11.12
N GLN A 125 -3.77 -4.13 -10.86
CA GLN A 125 -3.13 -5.44 -10.72
C GLN A 125 -2.26 -5.78 -11.93
N ALA A 126 -2.78 -5.56 -13.14
CA ALA A 126 -2.04 -5.81 -14.38
C ALA A 126 -0.74 -5.00 -14.48
N ARG A 127 -0.73 -3.76 -13.97
CA ARG A 127 0.49 -2.95 -13.87
C ARG A 127 1.45 -3.55 -12.85
N LEU A 128 0.97 -3.90 -11.66
CA LEU A 128 1.80 -4.49 -10.61
C LEU A 128 2.47 -5.78 -11.10
N ASP A 129 1.72 -6.67 -11.74
CA ASP A 129 2.22 -7.93 -12.32
C ASP A 129 3.30 -7.67 -13.37
N ALA A 130 3.03 -6.79 -14.34
CA ALA A 130 3.99 -6.42 -15.38
C ALA A 130 5.28 -5.82 -14.78
N THR A 131 5.17 -5.02 -13.72
CA THR A 131 6.34 -4.48 -13.01
C THR A 131 7.12 -5.57 -12.27
N ARG A 132 6.45 -6.56 -11.67
CA ARG A 132 7.11 -7.72 -11.04
C ARG A 132 7.89 -8.56 -12.05
N GLU A 133 7.40 -8.68 -13.28
CA GLU A 133 8.13 -9.34 -14.37
C GLU A 133 9.33 -8.52 -14.85
N ALA A 134 9.13 -7.22 -15.06
CA ALA A 134 10.16 -6.34 -15.59
C ALA A 134 11.30 -6.06 -14.59
N ARG A 135 10.98 -5.93 -13.30
CA ARG A 135 11.88 -5.51 -12.20
C ARG A 135 12.77 -4.32 -12.59
N PRO A 136 12.19 -3.11 -12.75
CA PRO A 136 12.95 -1.93 -13.15
C PRO A 136 14.10 -1.66 -12.20
N SER A 137 15.24 -1.21 -12.73
CA SER A 137 16.41 -0.93 -11.90
C SER A 137 16.21 0.36 -11.10
N HIS A 138 16.93 0.51 -9.99
CA HIS A 138 16.83 1.73 -9.19
C HIS A 138 17.33 2.95 -9.98
N ALA A 139 18.25 2.75 -10.94
CA ALA A 139 18.71 3.81 -11.82
C ALA A 139 17.61 4.28 -12.76
N ASP A 140 16.86 3.36 -13.37
CA ASP A 140 15.74 3.69 -14.25
C ASP A 140 14.65 4.43 -13.48
N LEU A 141 14.29 3.94 -12.29
CA LEU A 141 13.31 4.61 -11.44
C LEU A 141 13.76 6.02 -11.02
N ARG A 142 15.04 6.22 -10.69
CA ARG A 142 15.55 7.57 -10.42
C ARG A 142 15.49 8.48 -11.65
N ALA A 143 15.74 7.94 -12.84
CA ALA A 143 15.70 8.69 -14.09
C ALA A 143 14.28 9.16 -14.46
N MET A 144 13.23 8.48 -13.98
CA MET A 144 11.84 8.92 -14.16
C MET A 144 11.48 10.14 -13.32
N ARG A 145 12.22 10.43 -12.24
CA ARG A 145 11.82 11.45 -11.27
C ARG A 145 11.88 12.85 -11.90
N PRO A 146 10.80 13.63 -11.83
CA PRO A 146 10.82 15.02 -12.29
C PRO A 146 11.71 15.87 -11.38
N SER A 147 12.23 16.97 -11.93
CA SER A 147 13.05 17.93 -11.18
C SER A 147 12.23 18.91 -10.33
N VAL A 148 11.00 18.53 -9.96
CA VAL A 148 10.10 19.36 -9.15
C VAL A 148 10.21 18.97 -7.68
N ASP A 149 10.21 19.99 -6.83
CA ASP A 149 10.25 19.90 -5.36
C ASP A 149 8.85 19.90 -4.73
#